data_AF-A0A350JLY5-F1
#
_entry.id   AF-A0A350JLY5-F1
#
_cell.length_a   1.000
_cell.length_b   1.000
_cell.length_c   1.000
_cell.angle_alpha   90.00
_cell.angle_beta   90.00
_cell.angle_gamma   90.00
#
_symmetry.space_group_name_H-M   'P 1'
#
loop_
_entity.id
_entity.type
_entity.pdbx_description
1 polymer ?
#
loop_
_entity_poly.entity_id
_entity_poly.type
_entity_poly.pdbx_seq_one_letter_code
_entity_poly.pdbx_strand_id
1 'polypeptide(L)'
;MPMVALAVMGKAVVIGVESVEWWVIDPSINILLGVSGFSIAMLMGSKLSSVNGRLYALEDAVCRITGSMRDMWWATPEIRRELAVWSSSLEHFLQAPREEKLRMAPRMRNLTDDLEKTLENYKLGGPNISGFHRDAAFLIHRATATTPIAYDQFLRYVSVLYIIIQIIAIPGLIGLISIFLSSFVIVGIYYLVSDMDDPLNYQTSSFIDARLDALTYWNQNHPVDEQKV
;
A
#
# COMPACT_ATOMS: atom_id res chain seq x y z
N MET A 1 13.08 -4.63 -15.01
CA MET A 1 11.75 -5.25 -15.26
C MET A 1 11.90 -6.53 -16.09
N PRO A 2 12.18 -7.68 -15.46
CA PRO A 2 12.40 -8.95 -16.17
C PRO A 2 11.19 -9.39 -17.02
N MET A 3 9.96 -9.08 -16.60
CA MET A 3 8.75 -9.41 -17.38
C MET A 3 8.63 -8.65 -18.71
N VAL A 4 9.02 -7.37 -18.76
CA VAL A 4 9.01 -6.58 -20.00
C VAL A 4 10.03 -7.14 -20.99
N ALA A 5 11.24 -7.44 -20.53
CA ALA A 5 12.27 -8.05 -21.36
C ALA A 5 11.81 -9.41 -21.92
N LEU A 6 11.17 -10.25 -21.08
CA LEU A 6 10.63 -11.54 -21.49
C LEU A 6 9.53 -11.39 -22.55
N ALA A 7 8.62 -10.41 -22.40
CA ALA A 7 7.57 -10.14 -23.37
C ALA A 7 8.15 -9.70 -24.74
N VAL A 8 9.14 -8.80 -24.73
CA VAL A 8 9.82 -8.34 -25.95
C VAL A 8 10.59 -9.48 -26.63
N MET A 9 11.32 -10.29 -25.87
CA MET A 9 12.01 -11.47 -26.41
C MET A 9 11.02 -12.48 -26.99
N GLY A 10 9.91 -12.74 -26.29
CA GLY A 10 8.83 -13.60 -26.78
C GLY A 10 8.29 -13.10 -28.12
N LYS A 11 8.07 -11.80 -28.26
CA LYS A 11 7.64 -11.22 -29.54
C LYS A 11 8.70 -11.35 -30.63
N ALA A 12 9.97 -11.10 -30.31
CA ALA A 12 11.04 -11.22 -31.29
C ALA A 12 11.12 -12.64 -31.89
N VAL A 13 10.90 -13.67 -31.07
CA VAL A 13 10.79 -15.06 -31.54
C VAL A 13 9.58 -15.25 -32.45
N VAL A 14 8.40 -14.75 -32.07
CA VAL A 14 7.19 -14.86 -32.88
C VAL A 14 7.34 -14.19 -34.24
N ILE A 15 7.98 -13.03 -34.32
CA ILE A 15 8.27 -12.34 -35.60
C ILE A 15 9.09 -13.22 -36.55
N GLY A 16 10.02 -14.04 -36.03
CA GLY A 16 10.76 -15.00 -36.85
C GLY A 16 9.86 -16.09 -37.47
N VAL A 17 8.80 -16.47 -36.76
CA VAL A 17 7.84 -17.54 -37.15
C VAL A 17 6.67 -16.99 -37.97
N GLU A 18 6.38 -15.69 -37.89
CA GLU A 18 5.34 -15.00 -38.69
C GLU A 18 5.60 -15.07 -40.21
N SER A 19 6.82 -15.41 -40.62
CA SER A 19 7.17 -15.62 -42.03
C SER A 19 6.55 -16.87 -42.67
N VAL A 20 5.89 -17.73 -41.88
CA VAL A 20 5.26 -18.98 -42.34
C VAL A 20 3.79 -18.74 -42.68
N GLU A 21 3.33 -19.25 -43.84
CA GLU A 21 2.00 -18.96 -44.43
C GLU A 21 0.77 -19.30 -43.56
N TRP A 22 0.89 -20.21 -42.58
CA TRP A 22 -0.18 -20.56 -41.64
C TRP A 22 -0.50 -19.49 -40.58
N TRP A 23 0.29 -18.43 -40.46
CA TRP A 23 0.14 -17.39 -39.43
C TRP A 23 -0.78 -16.25 -39.90
N VAL A 24 -2.04 -16.57 -40.22
CA VAL A 24 -3.05 -15.58 -40.63
C VAL A 24 -3.94 -15.24 -39.45
N ILE A 25 -3.90 -13.98 -39.02
CA ILE A 25 -4.68 -13.46 -37.89
C ILE A 25 -5.77 -12.54 -38.40
N ASP A 26 -7.01 -12.79 -37.98
CA ASP A 26 -8.16 -11.97 -38.34
C ASP A 26 -8.04 -10.55 -37.74
N PRO A 27 -8.21 -9.47 -38.54
CA PRO A 27 -8.16 -8.09 -38.05
C PRO A 27 -9.10 -7.79 -36.88
N SER A 28 -10.20 -8.54 -36.73
CA SER A 28 -11.17 -8.42 -35.63
C SER A 28 -10.54 -8.67 -34.26
N ILE A 29 -9.39 -9.38 -34.18
CA ILE A 29 -8.68 -9.58 -32.93
C ILE A 29 -8.20 -8.26 -32.32
N ASN A 30 -7.92 -7.25 -33.15
CA ASN A 30 -7.49 -5.93 -32.68
C ASN A 30 -8.60 -5.23 -31.90
N ILE A 31 -9.87 -5.46 -32.26
CA ILE A 31 -11.03 -4.93 -31.53
C ILE A 31 -11.11 -5.60 -30.16
N LEU A 32 -10.97 -6.94 -30.11
CA LEU A 32 -10.98 -7.69 -28.84
C LEU A 32 -9.83 -7.28 -27.91
N LEU A 33 -8.63 -7.08 -28.46
CA LEU A 33 -7.47 -6.55 -27.73
C LEU A 33 -7.74 -5.15 -27.21
N GLY A 34 -8.31 -4.26 -28.03
CA GLY A 34 -8.66 -2.90 -27.61
C GLY A 34 -9.64 -2.89 -26.44
N VAL A 35 -10.73 -3.65 -26.53
CA VAL A 35 -11.74 -3.76 -25.46
C VAL A 35 -11.13 -4.36 -24.20
N SER A 36 -10.38 -5.46 -24.33
CA SER A 36 -9.74 -6.13 -23.18
C SER A 36 -8.71 -5.24 -22.50
N GLY A 37 -7.88 -4.55 -23.29
CA GLY A 37 -6.88 -3.61 -22.79
C GLY A 37 -7.52 -2.45 -22.04
N PHE A 38 -8.62 -1.90 -22.56
CA PHE A 38 -9.40 -0.87 -21.87
C PHE A 38 -10.00 -1.38 -20.55
N SER A 39 -10.60 -2.58 -20.53
CA SER A 39 -11.13 -3.17 -19.30
C SER A 39 -10.04 -3.38 -18.23
N ILE A 40 -8.86 -3.86 -18.63
CA ILE A 40 -7.72 -4.02 -17.71
C ILE A 40 -7.27 -2.67 -17.16
N ALA A 41 -7.17 -1.65 -18.02
CA ALA A 41 -6.79 -0.31 -17.60
C ALA A 41 -7.80 0.27 -16.59
N MET A 42 -9.10 0.09 -16.82
CA MET A 42 -10.14 0.51 -15.87
C MET A 42 -10.02 -0.22 -14.52
N LEU A 43 -9.82 -1.54 -14.53
CA LEU A 43 -9.67 -2.33 -13.31
C LEU A 43 -8.43 -1.90 -12.52
N MET A 44 -7.29 -1.72 -13.20
CA MET A 44 -6.06 -1.23 -12.59
C MET A 44 -6.21 0.19 -12.04
N GLY A 45 -6.86 1.09 -12.79
CA GLY A 45 -7.12 2.46 -12.35
C GLY A 45 -8.04 2.51 -11.13
N SER A 46 -9.08 1.69 -11.10
CA SER A 46 -9.96 1.54 -9.93
C SER A 46 -9.18 1.02 -8.71
N LYS A 47 -8.31 0.01 -8.91
CA LYS A 47 -7.44 -0.49 -7.84
C LYS A 47 -6.51 0.60 -7.32
N LEU A 48 -5.83 1.30 -8.22
CA LEU A 48 -4.91 2.39 -7.90
C LEU A 48 -5.59 3.48 -7.06
N SER A 49 -6.80 3.88 -7.45
CA SER A 49 -7.59 4.84 -6.69
C SER A 49 -7.93 4.33 -5.28
N SER A 50 -8.30 3.06 -5.14
CA SER A 50 -8.61 2.45 -3.85
C SER A 50 -7.40 2.36 -2.92
N VAL A 51 -6.24 1.93 -3.43
CA VAL A 51 -5.01 1.85 -2.62
C VAL A 51 -4.49 3.23 -2.25
N ASN A 52 -4.61 4.22 -3.14
CA ASN A 52 -4.28 5.61 -2.84
C ASN A 52 -5.19 6.20 -1.74
N GLY A 53 -6.49 5.93 -1.80
CA GLY A 53 -7.42 6.34 -0.74
C GLY A 53 -7.09 5.72 0.62
N ARG A 54 -6.66 4.44 0.63
CA ARG A 54 -6.21 3.76 1.85
C ARG A 54 -4.91 4.34 2.42
N LEU A 55 -3.97 4.72 1.55
CA LEU A 55 -2.73 5.40 1.93
C LEU A 55 -3.04 6.72 2.63
N TYR A 56 -3.83 7.60 2.00
CA TYR A 56 -4.22 8.88 2.59
C TYR A 56 -5.02 8.72 3.89
N ALA A 57 -5.92 7.73 3.96
CA ALA A 57 -6.66 7.47 5.20
C ALA A 57 -5.72 7.11 6.37
N LEU A 58 -4.58 6.46 6.09
CA LEU A 58 -3.56 6.14 7.08
C LEU A 58 -2.83 7.41 7.54
N GLU A 59 -2.34 8.21 6.59
CA GLU A 59 -1.65 9.48 6.88
C GLU A 59 -2.55 10.46 7.65
N ASP A 60 -3.82 10.56 7.25
CA ASP A 60 -4.81 11.38 7.94
C ASP A 60 -5.07 10.88 9.37
N ALA A 61 -5.11 9.56 9.60
CA ALA A 61 -5.28 9.00 10.94
C ALA A 61 -4.06 9.31 11.83
N VAL A 62 -2.85 9.25 11.28
CA VAL A 62 -1.62 9.65 11.99
C VAL A 62 -1.66 11.14 12.36
N CYS A 63 -2.08 12.01 11.45
CA CYS A 63 -2.24 13.44 11.70
C CYS A 63 -3.29 13.71 12.78
N ARG A 64 -4.46 13.05 12.74
CA ARG A 64 -5.53 13.21 13.74
C ARG A 64 -5.07 12.77 15.13
N ILE A 65 -4.43 11.61 15.25
CA ILE A 65 -3.86 11.11 16.51
C ILE A 65 -2.85 12.12 17.07
N THR A 66 -1.94 12.62 16.23
CA THR A 66 -0.93 13.60 16.65
C THR A 66 -1.59 14.91 17.11
N GLY A 67 -2.66 15.35 16.45
CA GLY A 67 -3.46 16.49 16.88
C GLY A 67 -4.09 16.27 18.24
N SER A 68 -4.75 15.13 18.46
CA SER A 68 -5.35 14.78 19.75
C SER A 68 -4.31 14.70 20.87
N MET A 69 -3.14 14.11 20.60
CA MET A 69 -2.05 14.06 21.59
C MET A 69 -1.56 15.46 21.96
N ARG A 70 -1.47 16.39 20.99
CA ARG A 70 -1.09 17.78 21.26
C ARG A 70 -2.05 18.46 22.22
N ASP A 71 -3.35 18.28 22.03
CA ASP A 71 -4.36 18.85 22.93
C ASP A 71 -4.26 18.24 24.33
N MET A 72 -4.14 16.91 24.42
CA MET A 72 -4.00 16.19 25.69
C MET A 72 -2.74 16.62 26.47
N TRP A 73 -1.62 16.78 25.77
CA TRP A 73 -0.32 17.12 26.35
C TRP A 73 -0.31 18.47 27.09
N TRP A 74 -0.97 19.47 26.51
CA TRP A 74 -1.05 20.80 27.13
C TRP A 74 -2.13 20.88 28.18
N ALA A 75 -3.24 20.15 28.01
CA ALA A 75 -4.34 20.15 28.96
C ALA A 75 -4.00 19.41 30.26
N THR A 76 -3.23 18.32 30.21
CA THR A 76 -3.02 17.43 31.36
C THR A 76 -1.55 17.00 31.47
N PRO A 77 -0.74 17.68 32.30
CA PRO A 77 0.67 17.34 32.50
C PRO A 77 0.92 15.92 33.03
N GLU A 78 -0.03 15.35 33.76
CA GLU A 78 0.09 14.08 34.48
C GLU A 78 0.18 12.87 33.55
N ILE A 79 -0.36 12.95 32.34
CA ILE A 79 -0.42 11.83 31.36
C ILE A 79 0.70 11.88 30.32
N ARG A 80 1.61 12.86 30.42
CA ARG A 80 2.62 13.13 29.39
C ARG A 80 3.55 11.95 29.19
N ARG A 81 3.93 11.27 30.27
CA ARG A 81 4.81 10.10 30.20
C ARG A 81 4.14 8.98 29.43
N GLU A 82 2.89 8.70 29.74
CA GLU A 82 2.08 7.63 29.16
C GLU A 82 1.83 7.91 27.68
N LEU A 83 1.54 9.18 27.33
CA LEU A 83 1.44 9.62 25.93
C LEU A 83 2.74 9.42 25.17
N ALA A 84 3.89 9.82 25.73
CA ALA A 84 5.20 9.68 25.08
C ALA A 84 5.59 8.20 24.87
N VAL A 85 5.35 7.36 25.89
CA VAL A 85 5.59 5.92 25.80
C VAL A 85 4.70 5.28 24.74
N TRP A 86 3.41 5.64 24.72
CA TRP A 86 2.46 5.13 23.74
C TRP A 86 2.81 5.58 22.32
N SER A 87 3.12 6.85 22.11
CA SER A 87 3.41 7.41 20.78
C SER A 87 4.71 6.89 20.20
N SER A 88 5.74 6.70 21.03
CA SER A 88 6.99 6.05 20.63
C SER A 88 6.77 4.57 20.28
N SER A 89 5.98 3.86 21.11
CA SER A 89 5.64 2.45 20.84
C SER A 89 4.82 2.29 19.55
N LEU A 90 3.91 3.23 19.26
CA LEU A 90 3.14 3.24 18.03
C LEU A 90 4.03 3.47 16.81
N GLU A 91 4.96 4.43 16.86
CA GLU A 91 5.89 4.68 15.76
C GLU A 91 6.74 3.45 15.46
N HIS A 92 7.34 2.85 16.49
CA HIS A 92 8.11 1.62 16.35
C HIS A 92 7.25 0.48 15.77
N PHE A 93 6.01 0.32 16.27
CA PHE A 93 5.09 -0.67 15.74
C PHE A 93 4.75 -0.44 14.26
N LEU A 94 4.51 0.81 13.83
CA LEU A 94 4.16 1.13 12.45
C LEU A 94 5.34 0.95 11.48
N GLN A 95 6.57 1.16 11.94
CA GLN A 95 7.79 0.98 11.14
C GLN A 95 8.33 -0.46 11.16
N ALA A 96 7.89 -1.29 12.10
CA ALA A 96 8.40 -2.65 12.23
C ALA A 96 8.09 -3.53 11.00
N PRO A 97 8.94 -4.52 10.68
CA PRO A 97 8.63 -5.53 9.68
C PRO A 97 7.33 -6.27 10.00
N ARG A 98 6.67 -6.79 8.96
CA ARG A 98 5.34 -7.43 9.10
C ARG A 98 5.26 -8.55 10.13
N GLU A 99 6.25 -9.43 10.19
CA GLU A 99 6.27 -10.54 11.18
C GLU A 99 6.33 -10.01 12.61
N GLU A 100 7.11 -8.93 12.81
CA GLU A 100 7.23 -8.28 14.11
C GLU A 100 5.95 -7.52 14.47
N LYS A 101 5.31 -6.83 13.51
CA LYS A 101 3.99 -6.21 13.71
C LYS A 101 2.95 -7.19 14.22
N LEU A 102 2.85 -8.37 13.62
CA LEU A 102 1.90 -9.39 14.06
C LEU A 102 2.15 -9.82 15.51
N ARG A 103 3.42 -9.91 15.92
CA ARG A 103 3.80 -10.23 17.31
C ARG A 103 3.57 -9.08 18.27
N MET A 104 3.81 -7.83 17.85
CA MET A 104 3.65 -6.63 18.66
C MET A 104 2.19 -6.18 18.80
N ALA A 105 1.31 -6.55 17.86
CA ALA A 105 -0.06 -6.04 17.82
C ALA A 105 -0.87 -6.26 19.10
N PRO A 106 -0.84 -7.43 19.78
CA PRO A 106 -1.51 -7.60 21.07
C PRO A 106 -0.97 -6.64 22.14
N ARG A 107 0.35 -6.45 22.20
CA ARG A 107 0.98 -5.51 23.14
C ARG A 107 0.55 -4.07 22.85
N MET A 108 0.49 -3.68 21.58
CA MET A 108 0.08 -2.32 21.19
C MET A 108 -1.40 -2.05 21.53
N ARG A 109 -2.27 -3.07 21.39
CA ARG A 109 -3.66 -2.98 21.83
C ARG A 109 -3.75 -2.78 23.34
N ASN A 110 -3.08 -3.62 24.13
CA ASN A 110 -3.05 -3.49 25.58
C ASN A 110 -2.52 -2.12 26.04
N LEU A 111 -1.46 -1.61 25.39
CA LEU A 111 -0.91 -0.29 25.70
C LEU A 111 -1.92 0.84 25.40
N THR A 112 -2.75 0.66 24.37
CA THR A 112 -3.82 1.61 24.03
C THR A 112 -4.96 1.55 25.04
N ASP A 113 -5.34 0.36 25.49
CA ASP A 113 -6.37 0.16 26.52
C ASP A 113 -5.91 0.69 27.89
N ASP A 114 -4.62 0.54 28.23
CA ASP A 114 -4.06 1.07 29.47
C ASP A 114 -3.93 2.60 29.43
N LEU A 115 -3.64 3.18 28.26
CA LEU A 115 -3.71 4.62 28.06
C LEU A 115 -5.14 5.12 28.24
N GLU A 116 -6.15 4.43 27.69
CA GLU A 116 -7.57 4.79 27.88
C GLU A 116 -7.96 4.86 29.37
N LYS A 117 -7.65 3.82 30.15
CA LYS A 117 -7.90 3.81 31.60
C LYS A 117 -7.20 4.97 32.30
N THR A 118 -5.99 5.30 31.88
CA THR A 118 -5.24 6.42 32.45
C THR A 118 -5.95 7.74 32.15
N LEU A 119 -6.37 7.97 30.90
CA LEU A 119 -7.13 9.16 30.51
C LEU A 119 -8.44 9.28 31.30
N GLU A 120 -9.17 8.17 31.49
CA GLU A 120 -10.40 8.15 32.30
C GLU A 120 -10.14 8.50 33.77
N ASN A 121 -9.04 8.01 34.36
CA ASN A 121 -8.66 8.35 35.74
C ASN A 121 -8.43 9.85 35.94
N TYR A 122 -7.93 10.53 34.91
CA TYR A 122 -7.76 11.99 34.89
C TYR A 122 -9.00 12.74 34.38
N LYS A 123 -10.14 12.05 34.20
CA LYS A 123 -11.41 12.59 33.70
C LYS A 123 -11.30 13.22 32.31
N LEU A 124 -10.36 12.75 31.51
CA LEU A 124 -10.23 13.09 30.10
C LEU A 124 -11.10 12.13 29.30
N GLY A 125 -12.27 12.60 28.91
CA GLY A 125 -13.20 11.85 28.08
C GLY A 125 -13.84 12.73 27.01
N GLY A 126 -14.78 12.14 26.28
CA GLY A 126 -15.57 12.84 25.27
C GLY A 126 -15.14 12.60 23.82
N PRO A 127 -15.72 13.33 22.87
CA PRO A 127 -15.63 13.02 21.44
C PRO A 127 -14.20 13.02 20.87
N ASN A 128 -13.29 13.83 21.42
CA ASN A 128 -11.92 13.91 20.95
C ASN A 128 -11.09 12.68 21.38
N ILE A 129 -11.31 12.19 22.60
CA ILE A 129 -10.64 10.99 23.13
C ILE A 129 -11.16 9.73 22.44
N SER A 130 -12.47 9.63 22.22
CA SER A 130 -13.03 8.51 21.44
C SER A 130 -12.56 8.52 19.98
N GLY A 131 -12.39 9.71 19.38
CA GLY A 131 -11.77 9.88 18.06
C GLY A 131 -10.34 9.36 18.02
N PHE A 132 -9.53 9.71 19.02
CA PHE A 132 -8.16 9.22 19.18
C PHE A 132 -8.10 7.69 19.27
N HIS A 133 -8.90 7.06 20.15
CA HIS A 133 -8.90 5.60 20.29
C HIS A 133 -9.36 4.88 19.02
N ARG A 134 -10.36 5.44 18.32
CA ARG A 134 -10.81 4.92 17.03
C ARG A 134 -9.70 4.96 15.99
N ASP A 135 -9.00 6.08 15.86
CA ASP A 135 -7.90 6.22 14.89
C ASP A 135 -6.72 5.31 15.27
N ALA A 136 -6.40 5.17 16.56
CA ALA A 136 -5.38 4.23 17.05
C ALA A 136 -5.72 2.78 16.69
N ALA A 137 -6.95 2.35 16.99
CA ALA A 137 -7.44 1.02 16.64
C ALA A 137 -7.42 0.79 15.12
N PHE A 138 -7.79 1.81 14.34
CA PHE A 138 -7.70 1.77 12.89
C PHE A 138 -6.27 1.53 12.41
N LEU A 139 -5.28 2.27 12.92
CA LEU A 139 -3.87 2.09 12.55
C LEU A 139 -3.34 0.70 12.93
N ILE A 140 -3.63 0.22 14.15
CA ILE A 140 -3.20 -1.10 14.61
C ILE A 140 -3.83 -2.22 13.76
N HIS A 141 -5.11 -2.09 13.44
CA HIS A 141 -5.80 -3.02 12.54
C HIS A 141 -5.17 -2.98 11.15
N ARG A 142 -4.98 -1.77 10.59
CA ARG A 142 -4.48 -1.60 9.23
C ARG A 142 -3.05 -2.11 9.06
N ALA A 143 -2.19 -1.94 10.05
CA ALA A 143 -0.82 -2.45 10.07
C ALA A 143 -0.73 -3.99 10.12
N THR A 144 -1.81 -4.68 10.49
CA THR A 144 -1.86 -6.15 10.57
C THR A 144 -2.78 -6.79 9.53
N ALA A 145 -3.61 -5.99 8.85
CA ALA A 145 -4.55 -6.47 7.87
C ALA A 145 -3.86 -6.87 6.55
N THR A 146 -4.31 -7.97 5.97
CA THR A 146 -3.84 -8.44 4.66
C THR A 146 -4.75 -7.94 3.56
N THR A 147 -4.18 -7.51 2.43
CA THR A 147 -4.96 -7.25 1.22
C THR A 147 -5.54 -8.56 0.68
N PRO A 148 -6.77 -8.56 0.14
CA PRO A 148 -7.37 -9.76 -0.45
C PRO A 148 -6.54 -10.27 -1.64
N ILE A 149 -5.89 -11.42 -1.45
CA ILE A 149 -4.98 -12.03 -2.43
C ILE A 149 -5.68 -12.32 -3.77
N ALA A 150 -6.99 -12.58 -3.75
CA ALA A 150 -7.78 -12.92 -4.93
C ALA A 150 -7.74 -11.81 -6.00
N TYR A 151 -7.79 -10.54 -5.60
CA TYR A 151 -7.83 -9.43 -6.55
C TYR A 151 -6.46 -9.21 -7.22
N ASP A 152 -5.39 -9.37 -6.45
CA ASP A 152 -4.00 -9.29 -6.94
C ASP A 152 -3.67 -10.41 -7.91
N GLN A 153 -4.06 -11.63 -7.56
CA GLN A 153 -3.91 -12.80 -8.41
C GLN A 153 -4.71 -12.64 -9.71
N PHE A 154 -5.96 -12.19 -9.61
CA PHE A 154 -6.81 -11.97 -10.78
C PHE A 154 -6.18 -10.96 -11.75
N LEU A 155 -5.78 -9.76 -11.26
CA LEU A 155 -5.13 -8.76 -12.10
C LEU A 155 -3.84 -9.29 -12.73
N ARG A 156 -3.02 -9.99 -11.95
CA ARG A 156 -1.79 -10.61 -12.46
C ARG A 156 -2.08 -11.59 -13.59
N TYR A 157 -3.05 -12.49 -13.42
CA TYR A 157 -3.38 -13.50 -14.43
C TYR A 157 -3.94 -12.87 -15.70
N VAL A 158 -4.88 -11.92 -15.57
CA VAL A 158 -5.48 -11.25 -16.73
C VAL A 158 -4.44 -10.42 -17.48
N SER A 159 -3.55 -9.72 -16.77
CA SER A 159 -2.45 -8.97 -17.40
C SER A 159 -1.45 -9.85 -18.15
N VAL A 160 -1.03 -10.97 -17.55
CA VAL A 160 -0.12 -11.91 -18.20
C VAL A 160 -0.77 -12.54 -19.43
N LEU A 161 -2.03 -12.97 -19.30
CA LEU A 161 -2.78 -13.53 -20.42
C LEU A 161 -2.93 -12.51 -21.56
N TYR A 162 -3.26 -11.26 -21.24
CA TYR A 162 -3.36 -10.18 -22.21
C TYR A 162 -2.05 -9.97 -22.98
N ILE A 163 -0.90 -9.91 -22.28
CA ILE A 163 0.41 -9.76 -22.91
C ILE A 163 0.72 -10.96 -23.82
N ILE A 164 0.42 -12.19 -23.40
CA ILE A 164 0.63 -13.40 -24.21
C ILE A 164 -0.20 -13.34 -25.50
N ILE A 165 -1.49 -12.99 -25.40
CA ILE A 165 -2.36 -12.88 -26.57
C ILE A 165 -1.83 -11.77 -27.50
N GLN A 166 -1.41 -10.63 -26.95
CA GLN A 166 -0.85 -9.53 -27.72
C GLN A 166 0.44 -9.92 -28.48
N ILE A 167 1.30 -10.74 -27.85
CA ILE A 167 2.51 -11.30 -28.48
C ILE A 167 2.18 -12.10 -29.73
N ILE A 168 1.13 -12.92 -29.67
CA ILE A 168 0.71 -13.77 -30.78
C ILE A 168 -0.04 -12.95 -31.84
N ALA A 169 -0.93 -12.06 -31.41
CA ALA A 169 -1.98 -11.47 -32.25
C ALA A 169 -1.54 -10.27 -33.11
N ILE A 170 -0.58 -9.45 -32.66
CA ILE A 170 -0.21 -8.23 -33.40
C ILE A 170 1.05 -8.49 -34.24
N PRO A 171 0.97 -8.62 -35.57
CA PRO A 171 2.13 -8.99 -36.38
C PRO A 171 3.18 -7.88 -36.54
N GLY A 172 4.40 -8.30 -36.87
CA GLY A 172 5.49 -7.46 -37.33
C GLY A 172 6.09 -6.52 -36.27
N LEU A 173 6.85 -5.53 -36.77
CA LEU A 173 7.58 -4.57 -35.94
C LEU A 173 6.64 -3.68 -35.10
N ILE A 174 5.45 -3.37 -35.62
CA ILE A 174 4.42 -2.62 -34.90
C ILE A 174 3.99 -3.41 -33.65
N GLY A 175 3.86 -4.74 -33.76
CA GLY A 175 3.61 -5.61 -32.62
C GLY A 175 4.68 -5.50 -31.54
N LEU A 176 5.96 -5.51 -31.93
CA LEU A 176 7.07 -5.37 -30.99
C LEU A 176 7.01 -4.06 -30.19
N ILE A 177 6.76 -2.94 -30.86
CA ILE A 177 6.61 -1.63 -30.20
C ILE A 177 5.38 -1.64 -29.28
N SER A 178 4.26 -2.19 -29.75
CA SER A 178 3.01 -2.28 -28.98
C SER A 178 3.21 -3.09 -27.70
N ILE A 179 3.88 -4.25 -27.76
CA ILE A 179 4.14 -5.11 -26.60
C ILE A 179 5.11 -4.46 -25.63
N PHE A 180 6.15 -3.80 -26.13
CA PHE A 180 7.05 -3.03 -25.26
C PHE A 180 6.26 -1.98 -24.46
N LEU A 181 5.46 -1.16 -25.13
CA LEU A 181 4.69 -0.10 -24.49
C LEU A 181 3.62 -0.66 -23.53
N SER A 182 2.81 -1.62 -23.99
CA SER A 182 1.74 -2.22 -23.19
C SER A 182 2.29 -2.96 -21.97
N SER A 183 3.34 -3.77 -22.14
CA SER A 183 3.95 -4.47 -21.00
C SER A 183 4.59 -3.48 -20.03
N PHE A 184 5.25 -2.42 -20.51
CA PHE A 184 5.82 -1.39 -19.64
C PHE A 184 4.74 -0.71 -18.78
N VAL A 185 3.61 -0.29 -19.39
CA VAL A 185 2.52 0.38 -18.68
C VAL A 185 1.83 -0.58 -17.70
N ILE A 186 1.42 -1.78 -18.15
CA ILE A 186 0.67 -2.73 -17.34
C ILE A 186 1.52 -3.23 -16.17
N VAL A 187 2.76 -3.62 -16.44
CA VAL A 187 3.69 -4.10 -15.40
C VAL A 187 4.07 -2.96 -14.47
N GLY A 188 4.28 -1.75 -15.00
CA GLY A 188 4.57 -0.56 -14.20
C GLY A 188 3.46 -0.22 -13.21
N ILE A 189 2.20 -0.16 -13.69
CA ILE A 189 1.03 0.08 -12.83
C ILE A 189 0.86 -1.06 -11.82
N TYR A 190 1.06 -2.31 -12.23
CA TYR A 190 1.00 -3.44 -11.31
C TYR A 190 2.00 -3.31 -10.16
N TYR A 191 3.26 -2.95 -10.44
CA TYR A 191 4.27 -2.72 -9.40
C TYR A 191 3.89 -1.55 -8.50
N LEU A 192 3.47 -0.42 -9.07
CA LEU A 192 3.04 0.76 -8.31
C LEU A 192 1.91 0.40 -7.34
N VAL A 193 0.90 -0.30 -7.84
CA VAL A 193 -0.26 -0.70 -7.03
C VAL A 193 0.11 -1.73 -5.97
N SER A 194 0.98 -2.69 -6.30
CA SER A 194 1.46 -3.69 -5.36
C SER A 194 2.23 -3.08 -4.20
N ASP A 195 2.97 -2.00 -4.47
CA ASP A 195 3.75 -1.28 -3.49
C ASP A 195 2.85 -0.46 -2.55
N MET A 196 1.91 0.30 -3.13
CA MET A 196 0.90 1.05 -2.38
C MET A 196 -0.07 0.18 -1.58
N ASP A 197 -0.17 -1.12 -1.88
CA ASP A 197 -1.01 -2.05 -1.14
C ASP A 197 -0.46 -2.38 0.26
N ASP A 198 0.84 -2.23 0.48
CA ASP A 198 1.52 -2.41 1.77
C ASP A 198 2.30 -1.15 2.19
N PRO A 199 1.59 -0.03 2.48
CA PRO A 199 2.20 1.28 2.66
C PRO A 199 2.97 1.42 3.98
N LEU A 200 3.07 0.37 4.79
CA LEU A 200 3.83 0.36 6.04
C LEU A 200 5.02 -0.60 6.00
N ASN A 201 5.42 -1.11 4.84
CA ASN A 201 6.48 -2.12 4.78
C ASN A 201 7.87 -1.53 5.11
N TYR A 202 8.17 -0.27 4.76
CA TYR A 202 9.45 0.44 5.01
C TYR A 202 10.73 -0.37 4.66
N GLN A 203 10.60 -1.39 3.80
CA GLN A 203 11.73 -2.18 3.30
C GLN A 203 12.43 -1.41 2.19
N THR A 204 13.70 -1.72 1.92
CA THR A 204 14.49 -1.09 0.84
C THR A 204 13.91 -1.30 -0.57
N SER A 205 12.98 -2.24 -0.72
CA SER A 205 12.24 -2.49 -1.97
C SER A 205 10.94 -1.69 -2.09
N SER A 206 10.53 -0.95 -1.04
CA SER A 206 9.35 -0.09 -1.06
C SER A 206 9.67 1.20 -1.80
N PHE A 207 8.81 1.60 -2.73
CA PHE A 207 8.92 2.88 -3.44
C PHE A 207 8.01 3.96 -2.84
N ILE A 208 6.91 3.55 -2.19
CA ILE A 208 5.86 4.39 -1.63
C ILE A 208 5.49 3.86 -0.25
N ASP A 209 5.93 4.58 0.78
CA ASP A 209 5.54 4.35 2.16
C ASP A 209 4.62 5.49 2.65
N ALA A 210 3.76 5.17 3.63
CA ALA A 210 2.97 6.15 4.34
C ALA A 210 3.89 7.09 5.14
N ARG A 211 3.59 8.38 5.09
CA ARG A 211 4.35 9.38 5.83
C ARG A 211 3.92 9.40 7.28
N LEU A 212 4.87 9.12 8.17
CA LEU A 212 4.70 9.23 9.62
C LEU A 212 5.25 10.54 10.18
N ASP A 213 5.61 11.51 9.34
CA ASP A 213 6.31 12.74 9.71
C ASP A 213 5.69 13.48 10.89
N ALA A 214 4.35 13.51 10.99
CA ALA A 214 3.66 14.13 12.10
C ALA A 214 3.95 13.43 13.44
N LEU A 215 3.93 12.09 13.45
CA LEU A 215 4.23 11.27 14.62
C LEU A 215 5.73 11.28 14.94
N THR A 216 6.59 11.20 13.93
CA THR A 216 8.04 11.30 14.10
C THR A 216 8.44 12.65 14.69
N TYR A 217 7.90 13.75 14.14
CA TYR A 217 8.12 15.09 14.69
C TYR A 217 7.58 15.22 16.12
N TRP A 218 6.43 14.62 16.42
CA TRP A 218 5.89 14.58 17.77
C TRP A 218 6.84 13.89 18.75
N ASN A 219 7.32 12.69 18.42
CA ASN A 219 8.19 11.89 19.28
C ASN A 219 9.57 12.53 19.47
N GLN A 220 10.11 13.21 18.46
CA GLN A 220 11.37 13.95 18.56
C GLN A 220 11.29 15.12 19.56
N ASN A 221 10.13 15.78 19.66
CA ASN A 221 9.94 16.92 20.57
C ASN A 221 9.45 16.50 21.97
N HIS A 222 9.02 15.25 22.15
CA HIS A 222 8.50 14.72 23.41
C HIS A 222 9.13 13.34 23.71
N PRO A 223 10.47 13.27 23.88
CA PRO A 223 11.14 12.00 24.12
C PRO A 223 10.70 11.38 25.44
N VAL A 224 10.71 10.05 25.49
CA VAL A 224 10.52 9.31 26.75
C VAL A 224 11.76 9.55 27.62
N ASP A 225 11.61 10.28 28.73
CA ASP A 225 12.70 10.45 29.70
C ASP A 225 13.04 9.09 30.34
N GLU A 226 14.15 8.48 29.90
CA GLU A 226 14.66 7.20 30.42
C GLU A 226 15.18 7.30 31.88
N GLN A 227 15.23 8.50 32.48
CA GLN A 227 15.81 8.73 33.81
C GLN A 227 14.88 8.43 35.01
N LYS A 228 13.70 7.84 34.81
CA LYS A 228 12.79 7.43 35.90
C LYS A 228 12.24 6.02 35.70
N VAL A 229 13.14 5.05 35.54
CA VAL A 229 12.86 3.62 35.73
C VAL A 229 13.37 3.20 37.10
#